data_AF-A0A9P7A0G5-F1
#
_entry.id   AF-A0A9P7A0G5-F1
#
_cell.length_a   1.000
_cell.length_b   1.000
_cell.length_c   1.000
_cell.angle_alpha   90.00
_cell.angle_beta   90.00
_cell.angle_gamma   90.00
#
_symmetry.space_group_name_H-M   'P 1'
#
loop_
_entity.id
_entity.type
_entity.pdbx_description
1 polymer ?
#
loop_
_entity_poly.entity_id
_entity_poly.type
_entity_poly.pdbx_seq_one_letter_code
_entity_poly.pdbx_strand_id
1 'polypeptide(L)'
;TPGCPSFPLSQWTLLLEGRAPDLEKVLSGHFSTSIDPKQTQPLGKGFEITILQPSTTHKVKTYGDWSIAIDLWIEALTFIMPWKESELRGYKHYLSRFFIDVLSS
;
A
#
# COMPACT_ATOMS: atom_id res chain seq x y z
N THR A 1 14.21 3.57 -12.83
CA THR A 1 13.41 2.80 -13.81
C THR A 1 12.02 3.42 -13.83
N PRO A 2 11.60 4.10 -14.91
CA PRO A 2 10.34 4.82 -14.88
C PRO A 2 9.20 3.81 -15.04
N GLY A 3 8.27 3.77 -14.08
CA GLY A 3 7.00 3.03 -14.23
C GLY A 3 6.72 1.95 -13.18
N CYS A 4 7.66 1.59 -12.29
CA CYS A 4 7.33 0.72 -11.16
C CYS A 4 6.56 1.53 -10.11
N PRO A 5 5.32 1.13 -9.73
CA PRO A 5 4.55 1.85 -8.73
C PRO A 5 5.26 1.79 -7.36
N SER A 6 5.13 2.86 -6.58
CA SER A 6 5.67 2.92 -5.22
C SER A 6 4.87 1.97 -4.33
N PHE A 7 5.36 0.74 -4.18
CA PHE A 7 4.67 -0.33 -3.47
C PHE A 7 5.65 -1.07 -2.55
N PRO A 8 5.27 -1.41 -1.30
CA PRO A 8 6.20 -1.99 -0.34
C PRO A 8 6.75 -3.34 -0.82
N LEU A 9 8.05 -3.57 -0.65
CA LEU A 9 8.71 -4.82 -1.08
C LEU A 9 8.09 -6.08 -0.45
N SER A 10 7.69 -6.00 0.83
CA SER A 10 7.01 -7.10 1.52
C SER A 10 5.66 -7.46 0.89
N GLN A 11 4.99 -6.49 0.27
CA GLN A 11 3.72 -6.70 -0.42
C GLN A 11 3.92 -7.21 -1.85
N TRP A 12 5.00 -6.81 -2.52
CA TRP A 12 5.37 -7.38 -3.83
C TRP A 12 5.57 -8.90 -3.75
N THR A 13 6.26 -9.39 -2.71
CA THR A 13 6.44 -10.84 -2.52
C THR A 13 5.11 -11.56 -2.35
N LEU A 14 4.21 -11.05 -1.51
CA LEU A 14 2.88 -11.65 -1.31
C LEU A 14 2.07 -11.66 -2.61
N LEU A 15 2.14 -10.58 -3.38
CA LEU A 15 1.44 -10.44 -4.66
C LEU A 15 1.97 -11.44 -5.71
N LEU A 16 3.29 -11.63 -5.78
CA LEU A 16 3.92 -12.64 -6.65
C LEU A 16 3.62 -14.07 -6.20
N GLU A 17 3.45 -14.30 -4.91
CA GLU A 17 3.00 -15.58 -4.35
C GLU A 17 1.48 -15.82 -4.53
N GLY A 18 0.74 -14.86 -5.08
CA GLY A 18 -0.72 -14.94 -5.21
C GLY A 18 -1.48 -14.87 -3.88
N ARG A 19 -0.83 -14.38 -2.82
CA ARG A 19 -1.45 -14.16 -1.51
C ARG A 19 -2.17 -12.81 -1.48
N ALA A 20 -3.18 -12.72 -0.61
CA ALA A 20 -3.90 -11.47 -0.39
C ALA A 20 -2.95 -10.38 0.14
N PRO A 21 -3.02 -9.14 -0.38
CA PRO A 21 -2.22 -8.03 0.11
C PRO A 21 -2.68 -7.59 1.51
N ASP A 22 -1.73 -7.13 2.31
CA ASP A 22 -1.97 -6.45 3.57
C ASP A 22 -2.19 -4.95 3.29
N LEU A 23 -3.46 -4.55 3.18
CA LEU A 23 -3.86 -3.19 2.80
C LEU A 23 -3.36 -2.13 3.79
N GLU A 24 -3.23 -2.45 5.08
CA GLU A 24 -2.68 -1.52 6.07
C GLU A 24 -1.18 -1.25 5.81
N LYS A 25 -0.43 -2.26 5.36
CA LYS A 25 0.97 -2.08 4.96
C LYS A 25 1.13 -1.35 3.65
N VAL A 26 0.24 -1.58 2.68
CA VAL A 26 0.21 -0.80 1.43
C VAL A 26 -0.02 0.67 1.74
N LEU A 27 -1.02 0.96 2.57
CA LEU A 27 -1.38 2.31 2.99
C LEU A 27 -0.27 2.97 3.83
N SER A 28 0.30 2.23 4.79
CA SER A 28 1.43 2.68 5.60
C SER A 28 2.65 2.98 4.74
N GLY A 29 2.96 2.18 3.72
CA GLY A 29 4.04 2.48 2.79
C GLY A 29 3.83 3.78 2.01
N HIS A 30 2.60 4.01 1.54
CA HIS A 30 2.23 5.23 0.83
C HIS A 30 2.31 6.50 1.72
N PHE A 31 1.87 6.42 2.98
CA PHE A 31 1.97 7.54 3.90
C PHE A 31 3.34 7.67 4.58
N SER A 32 4.12 6.59 4.71
CA SER A 32 5.48 6.63 5.24
C SER A 32 6.46 7.33 4.30
N THR A 33 6.15 7.42 2.99
CA THR A 33 6.85 8.35 2.11
C THR A 33 6.49 9.82 2.36
N SER A 34 5.41 10.11 3.09
CA SER A 34 4.94 11.47 3.40
C SER A 34 5.14 11.89 4.86
N ILE A 35 5.31 10.94 5.78
CA ILE A 35 5.54 11.18 7.20
C ILE A 35 6.96 10.74 7.48
N ASP A 36 7.80 11.69 7.85
CA ASP A 36 9.24 11.54 8.08
C ASP A 36 9.51 11.42 9.59
N PRO A 37 9.45 10.21 10.21
CA PRO A 37 9.88 10.04 11.59
C PRO A 37 11.41 9.85 11.61
N LYS A 38 12.12 10.98 11.57
CA LYS A 38 13.57 11.03 11.74
C LYS A 38 13.93 10.67 13.19
N GLN A 39 14.42 9.46 13.43
CA GLN A 39 15.10 9.13 14.69
C GLN A 39 16.55 8.72 14.42
N THR A 40 17.47 9.63 14.74
CA THR A 40 18.92 9.44 14.67
C THR A 40 19.40 8.74 15.94
N GLN A 41 20.02 7.57 15.82
CA GLN A 41 20.82 6.99 16.90
C GLN A 41 22.28 6.86 16.48
N PRO A 42 23.24 7.47 17.21
CA PRO A 42 24.65 7.42 16.85
C PRO A 42 25.29 6.09 17.28
N LEU A 43 25.81 5.32 16.32
CA LEU A 43 26.67 4.16 16.55
C LEU A 43 28.13 4.50 16.23
N GLY A 44 28.79 5.25 17.10
CA GLY A 44 30.25 5.44 17.05
C GLY A 44 30.79 6.14 15.80
N LYS A 45 32.09 6.45 15.81
CA LYS A 45 32.76 7.35 14.85
C LYS A 45 32.51 6.97 13.38
N GLY A 46 31.66 7.76 12.72
CA GLY A 46 31.71 8.01 11.28
C GLY A 46 30.70 7.30 10.39
N PHE A 47 29.81 6.45 10.93
CA PHE A 47 28.78 5.78 10.13
C PHE A 47 27.41 5.89 10.80
N GLU A 48 26.53 6.72 10.24
CA GLU A 48 25.11 6.75 10.59
C GLU A 48 24.36 5.80 9.64
N ILE A 49 23.85 4.68 10.17
CA ILE A 49 22.96 3.79 9.43
C ILE A 49 21.53 4.27 9.71
N THR A 50 20.92 4.97 8.75
CA THR A 50 19.52 5.36 8.84
C THR A 50 18.64 4.14 8.53
N ILE A 51 18.19 3.44 9.57
CA ILE A 51 17.19 2.38 9.44
C ILE A 51 15.82 3.04 9.58
N LEU A 52 15.14 3.25 8.45
CA LEU A 52 13.74 3.67 8.43
C LEU A 52 12.87 2.54 8.99
N GLN A 53 12.48 2.62 10.25
CA GLN A 53 11.40 1.80 10.80
C GLN A 53 10.08 2.57 10.68
N PRO A 54 9.20 2.24 9.71
CA PRO A 54 7.86 2.80 9.68
C PRO A 54 7.04 2.17 10.82
N SER A 55 7.08 2.79 12.01
CA SER A 55 6.32 2.32 13.18
C SER A 55 4.90 2.90 13.28
N THR A 56 4.33 3.31 12.16
CA THR A 56 2.92 3.73 12.09
C THR A 56 2.20 2.86 11.08
N THR A 57 1.67 1.72 11.55
CA THR A 57 0.68 0.95 10.79
C THR A 57 -0.53 1.86 10.60
N HIS A 58 -0.62 2.53 9.45
CA HIS A 58 -1.81 3.25 9.04
C HIS A 58 -2.92 2.22 8.89
N LYS A 59 -3.77 2.14 9.92
CA LYS A 59 -4.92 1.26 9.89
C LYS A 59 -5.92 1.78 8.87
N VAL A 60 -6.46 0.88 8.06
CA VAL A 60 -7.54 1.20 7.13
C VAL A 60 -8.81 1.37 7.97
N LYS A 61 -9.17 2.62 8.27
CA LYS A 61 -10.33 2.94 9.13
C LYS A 61 -11.50 3.49 8.35
N THR A 62 -11.23 4.15 7.23
CA THR A 62 -12.24 4.80 6.41
C THR A 62 -12.36 4.13 5.05
N TYR A 63 -13.50 4.35 4.38
CA TYR A 63 -13.66 3.98 2.98
C TYR A 63 -12.59 4.63 2.08
N GLY A 64 -12.19 5.87 2.40
CA GLY A 64 -11.14 6.57 1.68
C GLY A 64 -9.79 5.85 1.78
N ASP A 65 -9.41 5.43 3.00
CA ASP A 65 -8.19 4.64 3.24
C ASP A 65 -8.19 3.33 2.45
N TRP A 66 -9.34 2.62 2.44
CA TRP A 66 -9.50 1.38 1.70
C TRP A 66 -9.40 1.62 0.18
N SER A 67 -10.06 2.66 -0.33
CA SER A 67 -10.05 2.98 -1.75
C SER A 67 -8.62 3.29 -2.23
N ILE A 68 -7.86 4.06 -1.46
CA ILE A 68 -6.46 4.40 -1.78
C ILE A 68 -5.59 3.13 -1.76
N ALA A 69 -5.70 2.30 -0.71
CA ALA A 69 -4.90 1.08 -0.60
C ALA A 69 -5.20 0.09 -1.74
N ILE A 70 -6.47 -0.04 -2.15
CA ILE A 70 -6.87 -0.89 -3.27
C ILE A 70 -6.38 -0.32 -4.60
N ASP A 71 -6.42 1.00 -4.82
CA ASP A 71 -5.88 1.59 -6.04
C ASP A 71 -4.38 1.30 -6.20
N LEU A 72 -3.60 1.48 -5.13
CA LEU A 72 -2.17 1.16 -5.12
C LEU A 72 -1.90 -0.32 -5.38
N TRP A 73 -2.73 -1.21 -4.84
CA TRP A 73 -2.63 -2.63 -5.09
C TRP A 73 -2.98 -2.98 -6.55
N ILE A 74 -4.02 -2.37 -7.11
CA ILE A 74 -4.41 -2.57 -8.51
C ILE A 74 -3.30 -2.09 -9.44
N GLU A 75 -2.69 -0.93 -9.19
CA GLU A 75 -1.54 -0.43 -9.96
C GLU A 75 -0.35 -1.39 -9.92
N ALA A 76 -0.02 -1.93 -8.74
CA ALA A 76 1.04 -2.93 -8.61
C ALA A 76 0.70 -4.22 -9.37
N LEU A 77 -0.55 -4.65 -9.33
CA LEU A 77 -0.99 -5.88 -9.99
C LEU A 77 -1.09 -5.73 -11.51
N THR A 78 -1.53 -4.58 -12.02
CA THR A 78 -1.57 -4.27 -13.45
C THR A 78 -0.18 -4.02 -14.03
N PHE A 79 0.77 -3.59 -13.21
CA PHE A 79 2.17 -3.52 -13.62
C PHE A 79 2.74 -4.91 -14.00
N ILE A 80 2.35 -5.98 -13.29
CA ILE A 80 2.75 -7.36 -13.61
C ILE A 80 1.81 -8.00 -14.63
N MET A 81 0.49 -7.75 -14.51
CA MET A 81 -0.56 -8.36 -15.32
C MET A 81 -1.49 -7.29 -15.94
N PRO A 82 -1.05 -6.59 -17.00
CA PRO A 82 -1.83 -5.48 -17.58
C PRO A 82 -3.24 -5.88 -18.03
N TRP A 83 -3.41 -7.12 -18.52
CA TRP A 83 -4.71 -7.63 -18.99
C TRP A 83 -5.76 -7.80 -17.90
N LYS A 84 -5.37 -7.77 -16.62
CA LYS A 84 -6.30 -7.88 -15.48
C LYS A 84 -6.93 -6.55 -15.07
N GLU A 85 -6.51 -5.43 -15.65
CA GLU A 85 -6.96 -4.10 -15.22
C GLU A 85 -8.49 -3.93 -15.23
N SER A 86 -9.15 -4.32 -16.32
CA SER A 86 -10.60 -4.20 -16.47
C SER A 86 -11.35 -4.97 -15.37
N GLU A 87 -10.92 -6.19 -15.10
CA GLU A 87 -11.50 -7.08 -14.10
C GLU A 87 -11.32 -6.50 -12.69
N LEU A 88 -10.10 -6.07 -12.34
CA LEU A 88 -9.79 -5.50 -11.04
C LEU A 88 -10.55 -4.21 -10.76
N ARG A 89 -10.66 -3.32 -11.75
CA ARG A 89 -11.44 -2.08 -11.63
C ARG A 89 -12.93 -2.38 -11.46
N GLY A 90 -13.45 -3.41 -12.14
CA GLY A 90 -14.81 -3.90 -11.95
C GLY A 90 -15.05 -4.39 -10.52
N TYR A 91 -14.14 -5.20 -9.98
CA TYR A 91 -14.23 -5.68 -8.60
C TYR A 91 -14.16 -4.55 -7.58
N LYS A 92 -13.26 -3.58 -7.77
CA LYS A 92 -13.22 -2.38 -6.92
C LYS A 92 -14.56 -1.67 -6.92
N HIS A 93 -15.15 -1.43 -8.09
CA HIS A 93 -16.43 -0.72 -8.21
C HIS A 93 -17.57 -1.46 -7.52
N TYR A 94 -17.61 -2.79 -7.65
CA TYR A 94 -18.56 -3.64 -6.95
C TYR A 94 -18.43 -3.51 -5.43
N LEU A 95 -17.22 -3.64 -4.89
CA LEU A 95 -16.96 -3.49 -3.45
C LEU A 95 -17.25 -2.07 -2.95
N SER A 96 -16.92 -1.06 -3.76
CA SER A 96 -17.25 0.34 -3.45
C SER A 96 -18.74 0.55 -3.23
N ARG A 97 -19.59 -0.10 -4.05
CA ARG A 97 -21.03 0.00 -3.91
C ARG A 97 -21.54 -0.67 -2.63
N PHE A 98 -20.96 -1.81 -2.26
CA PHE A 98 -21.26 -2.47 -1.00
C PHE A 98 -20.97 -1.57 0.22
N PHE A 99 -19.85 -0.83 0.21
CA PHE A 99 -19.56 0.13 1.29
C PHE A 99 -20.56 1.28 1.36
N ILE A 100 -21.02 1.79 0.21
CA ILE A 100 -22.04 2.85 0.15
C ILE A 100 -23.37 2.33 0.73
N ASP A 101 -23.78 1.13 0.33
CA ASP A 101 -25.03 0.53 0.79
C ASP A 101 -25.01 0.29 2.31
N VAL A 102 -23.89 -0.21 2.86
CA VAL A 102 -23.71 -0.43 4.32
C VAL A 102 -23.69 0.88 5.11
N LEU A 103 -23.17 1.98 4.53
CA LEU A 103 -23.21 3.30 5.18
C LEU A 103 -24.60 3.97 5.10
N SER A 104 -25.50 3.47 4.24
CA SER A 104 -26.87 4.01 4.06
C SER A 104 -27.95 3.29 4.86
N SER A 105 -27.61 2.15 5.48
CA SER A 105 -28.51 1.32 6.29
C SER A 105 -28.32 1.56 7.78
#